data_AF-A0A3P7CXY8-F1
#
_entry.id   AF-A0A3P7CXY8-F1
#
_cell.length_a   1.000
_cell.length_b   1.000
_cell.length_c   1.000
_cell.angle_alpha   90.00
_cell.angle_beta   90.00
_cell.angle_gamma   90.00
#
_symmetry.space_group_name_H-M   'P 1'
#
loop_
_entity.id
_entity.type
_entity.pdbx_description
1 polymer ?
#
loop_
_entity_poly.entity_id
_entity_poly.type
_entity_poly.pdbx_seq_one_letter_code
_entity_poly.pdbx_strand_id
1 'polypeptide(L)'
;MYNDRNVLESFHVSAVFRITKEAEFNIFEKMSKEQYQEFRASVIEMVLNTDMSLHFSQVKTMKNLIAIPEIIDKLKALSLLVHCADIAHPCKEWKLHKHWSEILSEEFFRQGDREKELGMPISPLCDRTTVVLPQSQIGFIDFIVEPIFVVLGDMLDKMMETAPSRPTSAAVQESQKDETESEDEDIQNILAGSRFVVPRPWEFFLKDNKEHWTQESSTLEAQKEESQGDSKDPPDKSPSPPNDDDTEAEDGDVEDDS
;
A
#
# COMPACT_ATOMS: atom_id res chain seq x y z
N MET A 1 -24.00 -15.46 6.89
CA MET A 1 -23.47 -16.12 5.67
C MET A 1 -21.99 -16.48 5.84
N TYR A 2 -21.13 -15.59 6.35
CA TYR A 2 -19.68 -15.85 6.48
C TYR A 2 -19.11 -15.76 7.91
N ASN A 3 -19.96 -15.62 8.93
CA ASN A 3 -19.58 -15.66 10.36
C ASN A 3 -18.38 -14.77 10.71
N ASP A 4 -18.36 -13.54 10.18
CA ASP A 4 -17.36 -12.50 10.43
C ASP A 4 -15.91 -12.89 10.06
N ARG A 5 -15.74 -13.82 9.12
CA ARG A 5 -14.42 -14.25 8.60
C ARG A 5 -14.30 -13.93 7.13
N ASN A 6 -13.28 -13.17 6.74
CA ASN A 6 -12.91 -12.88 5.35
C ASN A 6 -14.15 -12.57 4.50
N VAL A 7 -15.00 -11.63 4.96
CA VAL A 7 -16.39 -11.53 4.51
C VAL A 7 -16.47 -11.19 3.03
N LEU A 8 -15.66 -10.22 2.59
CA LEU A 8 -15.63 -9.77 1.19
C LEU A 8 -14.89 -10.78 0.32
N GLU A 9 -13.76 -11.30 0.79
CA GLU A 9 -12.95 -12.28 0.06
C GLU A 9 -13.74 -13.58 -0.19
N SER A 10 -14.46 -14.06 0.82
CA SER A 10 -15.36 -15.22 0.71
C SER A 10 -16.51 -14.95 -0.25
N PHE A 11 -17.04 -13.72 -0.26
CA PHE A 11 -18.07 -13.31 -1.21
C PHE A 11 -17.54 -13.29 -2.64
N HIS A 12 -16.36 -12.69 -2.90
CA HIS A 12 -15.75 -12.62 -4.23
C HIS A 12 -15.59 -14.01 -4.85
N VAL A 13 -14.97 -14.92 -4.10
CA VAL A 13 -14.79 -16.32 -4.53
C VAL A 13 -16.13 -17.01 -4.78
N SER A 14 -17.07 -16.90 -3.84
CA SER A 14 -18.39 -17.54 -3.94
C SER A 14 -19.18 -17.04 -5.15
N ALA A 15 -19.17 -15.73 -5.40
CA ALA A 15 -19.89 -15.10 -6.49
C ALA A 15 -19.34 -15.52 -7.85
N VAL A 16 -18.01 -15.48 -8.03
CA VAL A 16 -17.37 -15.88 -9.30
C VAL A 16 -17.65 -17.35 -9.61
N PHE A 17 -17.44 -18.26 -8.64
CA PHE A 17 -17.70 -19.68 -8.87
C PHE A 17 -19.19 -20.04 -9.00
N ARG A 18 -20.10 -19.16 -8.58
CA ARG A 18 -21.53 -19.31 -8.86
C ARG A 18 -21.82 -18.99 -10.33
N ILE A 19 -21.22 -17.93 -10.87
CA ILE A 19 -21.37 -17.54 -12.28
C ILE A 19 -20.86 -18.65 -13.20
N THR A 20 -19.72 -19.26 -12.88
CA THR A 20 -19.16 -20.36 -13.71
C THR A 20 -19.98 -21.65 -13.70
N LYS A 21 -21.09 -21.73 -12.94
CA LYS A 21 -22.03 -22.87 -13.02
C LYS A 21 -22.98 -22.75 -14.21
N GLU A 22 -23.15 -21.55 -14.75
CA GLU A 22 -23.90 -21.31 -15.97
C GLU A 22 -23.04 -21.75 -17.17
N ALA A 23 -23.62 -22.55 -18.07
CA ALA A 23 -22.86 -23.16 -19.17
C ALA A 23 -22.17 -22.12 -20.07
N GLU A 24 -22.79 -20.94 -20.25
CA GLU A 24 -22.24 -19.82 -21.02
C GLU A 24 -20.97 -19.23 -20.42
N PHE A 25 -20.83 -19.26 -19.09
CA PHE A 25 -19.70 -18.67 -18.37
C PHE A 25 -18.72 -19.71 -17.79
N ASN A 26 -18.92 -21.00 -18.10
CA ASN A 26 -18.08 -22.06 -17.58
C ASN A 26 -16.77 -22.18 -18.37
N ILE A 27 -15.79 -21.36 -18.00
CA ILE A 27 -14.43 -21.40 -18.57
C ILE A 27 -13.64 -22.67 -18.20
N PHE A 28 -14.17 -23.51 -17.30
CA PHE A 28 -13.50 -24.73 -16.80
C PHE A 28 -14.02 -26.02 -17.45
N GLU A 29 -14.89 -25.92 -18.45
CA GLU A 29 -15.56 -27.08 -19.09
C GLU A 29 -14.57 -28.16 -19.60
N LYS A 30 -13.38 -27.75 -20.02
CA LYS A 30 -12.34 -28.66 -20.56
C LYS A 30 -11.36 -29.18 -19.51
N MET A 31 -11.49 -28.80 -18.24
CA MET A 31 -10.66 -29.31 -17.15
C MET A 31 -11.14 -30.69 -16.71
N SER A 32 -10.20 -31.58 -16.34
CA SER A 32 -10.56 -32.78 -15.59
C SER A 32 -11.12 -32.40 -14.23
N LYS A 33 -11.83 -33.34 -13.58
CA LYS A 33 -12.37 -33.12 -12.24
C LYS A 33 -11.25 -32.82 -11.23
N GLU A 34 -10.14 -33.53 -11.34
CA GLU A 34 -8.96 -33.39 -10.47
C GLU A 34 -8.30 -32.02 -10.67
N GLN A 35 -8.10 -31.60 -11.92
CA GLN A 35 -7.56 -30.28 -12.26
C GLN A 35 -8.44 -29.16 -11.72
N TYR A 36 -9.77 -29.27 -11.91
CA TYR A 36 -10.71 -28.27 -11.40
C TYR A 36 -10.70 -28.20 -9.86
N GLN A 37 -10.62 -29.34 -9.17
CA GLN A 37 -10.54 -29.37 -7.71
C GLN A 37 -9.26 -28.69 -7.19
N GLU A 38 -8.11 -28.99 -7.79
CA GLU A 38 -6.83 -28.37 -7.44
C GLU A 38 -6.82 -26.86 -7.73
N PHE A 39 -7.28 -26.47 -8.93
CA PHE A 39 -7.39 -25.06 -9.33
C PHE A 39 -8.32 -24.30 -8.37
N ARG A 40 -9.50 -24.85 -8.10
CA ARG A 40 -10.49 -24.25 -7.21
C ARG A 40 -9.91 -24.07 -5.81
N ALA A 41 -9.27 -25.09 -5.25
CA ALA A 41 -8.63 -25.00 -3.93
C ALA A 41 -7.56 -23.89 -3.91
N SER A 42 -6.72 -23.83 -4.94
CA SER A 42 -5.65 -22.83 -5.06
C SER A 42 -6.19 -21.40 -5.16
N VAL A 43 -7.23 -21.17 -5.99
CA VAL A 43 -7.85 -19.85 -6.13
C VAL A 43 -8.52 -19.39 -4.84
N ILE A 44 -9.24 -20.30 -4.16
CA ILE A 44 -9.85 -19.99 -2.86
C ILE A 44 -8.78 -19.55 -1.87
N GLU A 45 -7.68 -20.30 -1.75
CA GLU A 45 -6.61 -19.97 -0.83
C GLU A 45 -5.95 -18.63 -1.18
N MET A 46 -5.60 -18.38 -2.45
CA MET A 46 -4.97 -17.12 -2.85
C MET A 46 -5.86 -15.90 -2.58
N VAL A 47 -7.16 -15.98 -2.88
CA VAL A 47 -8.09 -14.85 -2.68
C VAL A 47 -8.38 -14.62 -1.20
N LEU A 48 -8.56 -15.68 -0.39
CA LEU A 48 -8.75 -15.48 1.06
C LEU A 48 -7.50 -14.87 1.73
N ASN A 49 -6.32 -15.10 1.15
CA ASN A 49 -5.06 -14.52 1.61
C ASN A 49 -4.87 -13.05 1.19
N THR A 50 -5.79 -12.40 0.46
CA THR A 50 -5.74 -10.94 0.26
C THR A 50 -6.35 -10.16 1.43
N ASP A 51 -7.00 -10.84 2.39
CA ASP A 51 -7.55 -10.19 3.58
C ASP A 51 -6.42 -9.53 4.41
N MET A 52 -6.51 -8.21 4.57
CA MET A 52 -5.54 -7.40 5.29
C MET A 52 -5.39 -7.77 6.78
N SER A 53 -6.38 -8.43 7.39
CA SER A 53 -6.26 -8.96 8.76
C SER A 53 -5.22 -10.09 8.86
N LEU A 54 -4.90 -10.76 7.76
CA LEU A 54 -3.89 -11.82 7.69
C LEU A 54 -2.49 -11.30 7.34
N HIS A 55 -2.36 -10.05 6.89
CA HIS A 55 -1.13 -9.47 6.34
C HIS A 55 0.11 -9.73 7.23
N PHE A 56 0.08 -9.32 8.50
CA PHE A 56 1.24 -9.48 9.39
C PHE A 56 1.55 -10.95 9.70
N SER A 57 0.52 -11.80 9.76
CA SER A 57 0.71 -13.23 9.95
C SER A 57 1.40 -13.85 8.74
N GLN A 58 1.00 -13.50 7.52
CA GLN A 58 1.61 -13.98 6.29
C GLN A 58 3.07 -13.54 6.16
N VAL A 59 3.35 -12.26 6.40
CA VAL A 59 4.72 -11.71 6.41
C VAL A 59 5.59 -12.49 7.38
N LYS A 60 5.11 -12.70 8.62
CA LYS A 60 5.85 -13.45 9.65
C LYS A 60 6.07 -14.90 9.25
N THR A 61 5.04 -15.59 8.77
CA THR A 61 5.13 -16.99 8.35
C THR A 61 6.12 -17.15 7.21
N MET A 62 6.07 -16.29 6.19
CA MET A 62 6.99 -16.39 5.07
C MET A 62 8.44 -16.08 5.49
N LYS A 63 8.68 -15.07 6.33
CA LYS A 63 10.02 -14.82 6.90
C LYS A 63 10.60 -16.07 7.57
N ASN A 64 9.79 -16.78 8.36
CA ASN A 64 10.22 -18.02 9.01
C ASN A 64 10.52 -19.14 8.00
N LEU A 65 9.69 -19.30 6.96
CA LEU A 65 9.91 -20.28 5.90
C LEU A 65 11.16 -19.99 5.07
N ILE A 66 11.50 -18.72 4.86
CA ILE A 66 12.73 -18.32 4.19
C ILE A 66 13.95 -18.70 5.03
N ALA A 67 13.89 -18.54 6.35
CA ALA A 67 15.02 -18.78 7.26
C ALA A 67 15.40 -20.27 7.45
N ILE A 68 14.49 -21.21 7.21
CA ILE A 68 14.76 -22.66 7.34
C ILE A 68 15.18 -23.27 5.99
N PRO A 69 16.01 -24.32 5.91
CA PRO A 69 16.48 -24.90 4.65
C PRO A 69 15.41 -25.74 3.90
N GLU A 70 14.12 -25.50 4.16
CA GLU A 70 13.01 -26.21 3.52
C GLU A 70 12.56 -25.51 2.24
N ILE A 71 11.97 -26.29 1.34
CA ILE A 71 11.33 -25.80 0.11
C ILE A 71 10.08 -25.00 0.49
N ILE A 72 9.96 -23.80 -0.04
CA ILE A 72 8.78 -22.96 0.17
C ILE A 72 7.59 -23.61 -0.53
N ASP A 73 6.49 -23.79 0.21
CA ASP A 73 5.23 -24.27 -0.36
C ASP A 73 4.76 -23.33 -1.49
N LYS A 74 4.45 -23.92 -2.65
CA LYS A 74 4.10 -23.17 -3.87
C LYS A 74 2.85 -22.31 -3.66
N LEU A 75 1.85 -22.81 -2.93
CA LEU A 75 0.59 -22.10 -2.76
C LEU A 75 0.74 -20.92 -1.79
N LYS A 76 1.57 -21.06 -0.75
CA LYS A 76 1.97 -19.93 0.11
C LYS A 76 2.73 -18.86 -0.67
N ALA A 77 3.65 -19.26 -1.54
CA ALA A 77 4.40 -18.31 -2.38
C ALA A 77 3.47 -17.55 -3.35
N LEU A 78 2.56 -18.26 -4.02
CA LEU A 78 1.57 -17.65 -4.90
C LEU A 78 0.60 -16.73 -4.15
N SER A 79 0.17 -17.12 -2.95
CA SER A 79 -0.71 -16.30 -2.10
C SER A 79 -0.02 -14.99 -1.69
N LEU A 80 1.25 -15.04 -1.30
CA LEU A 80 2.03 -13.83 -1.02
C LEU A 80 2.18 -12.96 -2.27
N LEU A 81 2.44 -13.56 -3.44
CA LEU A 81 2.60 -12.84 -4.70
C LEU A 81 1.31 -12.08 -5.07
N VAL A 82 0.15 -12.73 -4.96
CA VAL A 82 -1.15 -12.11 -5.20
C VAL A 82 -1.40 -10.99 -4.19
N HIS A 83 -1.10 -11.19 -2.91
CA HIS A 83 -1.23 -10.14 -1.90
C HIS A 83 -0.35 -8.93 -2.20
N CYS A 84 0.92 -9.15 -2.53
CA CYS A 84 1.81 -8.07 -2.95
C CYS A 84 1.27 -7.32 -4.18
N ALA A 85 0.70 -8.05 -5.15
CA ALA A 85 0.11 -7.46 -6.35
C ALA A 85 -1.10 -6.57 -6.02
N ASP A 86 -1.94 -6.99 -5.07
CA ASP A 86 -3.13 -6.27 -4.62
C ASP A 86 -2.81 -4.89 -4.04
N ILE A 87 -1.69 -4.79 -3.31
CA ILE A 87 -1.22 -3.55 -2.68
C ILE A 87 -0.02 -2.90 -3.41
N ALA A 88 0.22 -3.25 -4.68
CA ALA A 88 1.46 -2.89 -5.39
C ALA A 88 1.50 -1.45 -5.94
N HIS A 89 0.46 -0.64 -5.75
CA HIS A 89 0.41 0.70 -6.34
C HIS A 89 1.52 1.65 -5.86
N PRO A 90 2.04 1.58 -4.60
CA PRO A 90 3.21 2.39 -4.20
C PRO A 90 4.53 1.91 -4.81
N CYS A 91 4.53 0.74 -5.45
CA CYS A 91 5.67 0.18 -6.17
C CYS A 91 5.64 0.54 -7.66
N LYS A 92 4.98 1.64 -8.04
CA LYS A 92 4.80 2.11 -9.42
C LYS A 92 5.17 3.59 -9.53
N GLU A 93 5.26 4.09 -10.76
CA GLU A 93 5.49 5.49 -11.03
C GLU A 93 4.49 6.40 -10.30
N TRP A 94 4.98 7.56 -9.85
CA TRP A 94 4.24 8.52 -9.02
C TRP A 94 2.83 8.81 -9.51
N LYS A 95 2.64 9.09 -10.81
CA LYS A 95 1.32 9.42 -11.37
C LYS A 95 0.30 8.30 -11.14
N LEU A 96 0.72 7.05 -11.31
CA LEU A 96 -0.15 5.89 -11.10
C LEU A 96 -0.41 5.69 -9.61
N HIS A 97 0.65 5.77 -8.79
CA HIS A 97 0.52 5.63 -7.35
C HIS A 97 -0.45 6.66 -6.76
N LYS A 98 -0.24 7.95 -7.05
CA LYS A 98 -1.05 9.05 -6.55
C LYS A 98 -2.52 8.86 -6.92
N HIS A 99 -2.79 8.53 -8.18
CA HIS A 99 -4.15 8.29 -8.66
C HIS A 99 -4.87 7.19 -7.87
N TRP A 100 -4.21 6.04 -7.66
CA TRP A 100 -4.80 4.95 -6.88
C TRP A 100 -4.98 5.31 -5.40
N SER A 101 -4.03 6.04 -4.81
CA SER A 101 -4.14 6.53 -3.43
C SER A 101 -5.32 7.48 -3.24
N GLU A 102 -5.57 8.38 -4.20
CA GLU A 102 -6.70 9.31 -4.19
C GLU A 102 -8.05 8.57 -4.32
N ILE A 103 -8.16 7.61 -5.25
CA ILE A 103 -9.38 6.81 -5.43
C ILE A 103 -9.69 5.99 -4.17
N LEU A 104 -8.69 5.30 -3.62
CA LEU A 104 -8.87 4.49 -2.41
C LEU A 104 -9.29 5.35 -1.21
N SER A 105 -8.67 6.52 -1.06
CA SER A 105 -9.01 7.44 0.04
C SER A 105 -10.44 7.97 -0.09
N GLU A 106 -10.89 8.30 -1.30
CA GLU A 106 -12.28 8.69 -1.53
C GLU A 106 -13.27 7.55 -1.23
N GLU A 107 -12.91 6.29 -1.48
CA GLU A 107 -13.71 5.14 -1.07
C GLU A 107 -13.86 5.05 0.46
N PHE A 108 -12.74 5.18 1.20
CA PHE A 108 -12.77 5.23 2.66
C PHE A 108 -13.58 6.41 3.19
N PHE A 109 -13.49 7.57 2.56
CA PHE A 109 -14.27 8.73 2.97
C PHE A 109 -15.77 8.54 2.78
N ARG A 110 -16.18 7.88 1.69
CA ARG A 110 -17.59 7.52 1.49
C ARG A 110 -18.08 6.53 2.54
N GLN A 111 -17.24 5.60 2.96
CA GLN A 111 -17.57 4.72 4.09
C GLN A 111 -17.74 5.54 5.38
N GLY A 112 -16.83 6.45 5.70
CA GLY A 112 -16.92 7.26 6.91
C GLY A 112 -18.13 8.21 6.93
N ASP A 113 -18.46 8.79 5.78
CA ASP A 113 -19.69 9.58 5.62
C ASP A 113 -20.93 8.71 5.94
N ARG A 114 -20.94 7.46 5.44
CA ARG A 114 -22.04 6.53 5.69
C ARG A 114 -22.12 6.07 7.15
N GLU A 115 -20.99 5.81 7.79
CA GLU A 115 -20.92 5.49 9.22
C GLU A 115 -21.48 6.65 10.06
N LYS A 116 -21.11 7.89 9.72
CA LYS A 116 -21.63 9.10 10.36
C LYS A 116 -23.14 9.25 10.19
N GLU A 117 -23.67 9.04 8.98
CA GLU A 117 -25.11 9.06 8.71
C GLU A 117 -25.89 8.01 9.52
N LEU A 118 -25.27 6.86 9.77
CA LEU A 118 -25.84 5.77 10.58
C LEU A 118 -25.66 5.96 12.09
N GLY A 119 -25.01 7.05 12.52
CA GLY A 119 -24.71 7.30 13.93
C GLY A 119 -23.66 6.35 14.52
N MET A 120 -22.82 5.76 13.68
CA MET A 120 -21.72 4.87 14.07
C MET A 120 -20.42 5.67 14.29
N PRO A 121 -19.50 5.18 15.13
CA PRO A 121 -18.14 5.69 15.16
C PRO A 121 -17.50 5.56 13.77
N ILE A 122 -16.87 6.64 13.29
CA ILE A 122 -16.16 6.63 12.01
C ILE A 122 -14.89 5.79 12.14
N SER A 123 -14.71 4.88 11.19
CA SER A 123 -13.55 3.99 11.13
C SER A 123 -12.24 4.76 10.93
N PRO A 124 -11.10 4.24 11.43
CA PRO A 124 -9.80 4.82 11.14
C PRO A 124 -9.61 5.05 9.65
N LEU A 125 -8.96 6.17 9.28
CA LEU A 125 -8.71 6.59 7.89
C LEU A 125 -9.95 6.94 7.05
N CYS A 126 -11.16 6.81 7.59
CA CYS A 126 -12.40 7.06 6.86
C CYS A 126 -12.95 8.49 7.06
N ASP A 127 -12.33 9.32 7.89
CA ASP A 127 -12.78 10.70 8.12
C ASP A 127 -11.99 11.70 7.26
N ARG A 128 -12.63 12.21 6.21
CA ARG A 128 -12.06 13.21 5.29
C ARG A 128 -11.66 14.54 5.95
N THR A 129 -12.09 14.80 7.19
CA THR A 129 -11.76 16.03 7.92
C THR A 129 -10.49 15.93 8.77
N THR A 130 -10.08 14.71 9.12
CA THR A 130 -8.94 14.46 10.02
C THR A 130 -7.78 13.76 9.33
N VAL A 131 -8.05 12.99 8.27
CA VAL A 131 -7.02 12.26 7.54
C VAL A 131 -6.17 13.22 6.70
N VAL A 132 -4.86 13.12 6.88
CA VAL A 132 -3.89 13.82 6.04
C VAL A 132 -3.24 12.80 5.11
N LEU A 133 -3.63 12.84 3.83
CA LEU A 133 -3.32 11.80 2.85
C LEU A 133 -1.82 11.51 2.73
N PRO A 134 -0.92 12.51 2.59
CA PRO A 134 0.51 12.24 2.48
C PRO A 134 1.08 11.45 3.67
N GLN A 135 0.77 11.85 4.90
CA GLN A 135 1.24 11.16 6.11
C GLN A 135 0.68 9.74 6.18
N SER A 136 -0.59 9.54 5.81
CA SER A 136 -1.20 8.21 5.75
C SER A 136 -0.49 7.31 4.73
N GLN A 137 -0.14 7.82 3.56
CA GLN A 137 0.53 7.04 2.51
C GLN A 137 1.99 6.72 2.87
N ILE A 138 2.71 7.65 3.51
CA ILE A 138 4.04 7.38 4.06
C ILE A 138 3.97 6.23 5.08
N GLY A 139 3.02 6.26 6.00
CA GLY A 139 2.81 5.17 6.96
C GLY A 139 2.45 3.85 6.28
N PHE A 140 1.60 3.87 5.25
CA PHE A 140 1.26 2.68 4.48
C PHE A 140 2.48 2.06 3.79
N ILE A 141 3.34 2.89 3.17
CA ILE A 141 4.59 2.43 2.57
C ILE A 141 5.49 1.78 3.64
N ASP A 142 5.76 2.48 4.74
CA ASP A 142 6.74 2.05 5.76
C ASP A 142 6.30 0.81 6.54
N PHE A 143 5.01 0.70 6.87
CA PHE A 143 4.52 -0.33 7.79
C PHE A 143 3.84 -1.51 7.10
N ILE A 144 3.38 -1.35 5.85
CA ILE A 144 2.62 -2.38 5.13
C ILE A 144 3.38 -2.82 3.87
N VAL A 145 3.67 -1.90 2.96
CA VAL A 145 4.15 -2.27 1.61
C VAL A 145 5.63 -2.63 1.60
N GLU A 146 6.50 -1.81 2.17
CA GLU A 146 7.94 -2.10 2.20
C GLU A 146 8.25 -3.44 2.91
N PRO A 147 7.70 -3.74 4.11
CA PRO A 147 8.01 -4.99 4.79
C PRO A 147 7.62 -6.26 4.02
N ILE A 148 6.48 -6.26 3.32
CA ILE A 148 6.05 -7.44 2.54
C ILE A 148 6.81 -7.56 1.22
N PHE A 149 7.19 -6.44 0.59
CA PHE A 149 7.99 -6.46 -0.64
C PHE A 149 9.45 -6.88 -0.40
N VAL A 150 10.03 -6.58 0.77
CA VAL A 150 11.32 -7.16 1.20
C VAL A 150 11.20 -8.69 1.26
N VAL A 151 10.15 -9.20 1.92
CA VAL A 151 9.90 -10.64 2.02
C VAL A 151 9.64 -11.29 0.67
N LEU A 152 8.94 -10.61 -0.23
CA LEU A 152 8.74 -11.06 -1.61
C LEU A 152 10.08 -11.21 -2.33
N GLY A 153 10.97 -10.22 -2.23
CA GLY A 153 12.31 -10.30 -2.82
C GLY A 153 13.10 -11.50 -2.32
N ASP A 154 13.14 -11.69 -1.00
CA ASP A 154 13.88 -12.78 -0.36
C ASP A 154 13.27 -14.16 -0.69
N MET A 155 11.94 -14.25 -0.77
CA MET A 155 11.24 -15.45 -1.22
C MET A 155 11.62 -15.80 -2.66
N LEU A 156 11.62 -14.82 -3.57
CA LEU A 156 11.96 -15.03 -4.98
C LEU A 156 13.43 -15.46 -5.13
N ASP A 157 14.36 -14.84 -4.40
CA ASP A 157 15.77 -15.24 -4.42
C ASP A 157 15.96 -16.68 -3.98
N LYS A 158 15.32 -17.09 -2.87
CA LYS A 158 15.38 -18.48 -2.40
C LYS A 158 14.78 -19.47 -3.39
N MET A 159 13.64 -19.13 -4.00
CA MET A 159 13.04 -20.00 -5.01
C MET A 159 13.94 -20.15 -6.25
N MET A 160 14.65 -19.09 -6.65
CA MET A 160 15.60 -19.12 -7.76
C MET A 160 16.90 -19.87 -7.43
N GLU A 161 17.37 -19.87 -6.18
CA GLU A 161 18.48 -20.75 -5.73
C GLU A 161 18.14 -22.23 -5.87
N THR A 162 16.89 -22.60 -5.61
CA THR A 162 16.42 -24.00 -5.71
C THR A 162 15.99 -24.41 -7.12
N ALA A 163 15.94 -23.47 -8.07
CA ALA A 163 15.51 -23.77 -9.43
C ALA A 163 16.60 -24.61 -10.14
N PRO A 164 16.25 -25.74 -10.78
CA PRO A 164 17.21 -26.48 -11.60
C PRO A 164 17.75 -25.53 -12.68
N SER A 165 19.07 -25.56 -12.91
CA SER A 165 19.72 -24.76 -13.94
C SER A 165 18.94 -24.91 -15.24
N ARG A 166 18.42 -23.78 -15.73
CA ARG A 166 17.65 -23.75 -16.97
C ARG A 166 18.56 -24.38 -18.05
N PRO A 167 18.14 -25.44 -18.77
CA PRO A 167 18.92 -25.86 -19.92
C PRO A 167 18.99 -24.65 -20.85
N THR A 168 20.21 -24.15 -21.05
CA THR A 168 20.49 -23.07 -21.96
C THR A 168 19.90 -23.44 -23.32
N SER A 169 19.31 -22.47 -23.99
CA SER A 169 18.69 -22.58 -25.32
C SER A 169 19.65 -23.03 -26.43
N ALA A 170 20.85 -23.53 -26.10
CA ALA A 170 21.79 -24.18 -27.01
C ALA A 170 21.34 -25.61 -27.37
N ALA A 171 20.56 -26.30 -26.52
CA ALA A 171 20.14 -27.68 -26.78
C ALA A 171 19.11 -27.86 -27.93
N VAL A 172 18.67 -26.78 -28.58
CA VAL A 172 17.75 -26.84 -29.75
C VAL A 172 18.49 -26.52 -31.07
N GLN A 173 19.76 -26.15 -31.03
CA GLN A 173 20.55 -25.88 -32.24
C GLN A 173 21.90 -26.61 -32.22
N GLU A 174 21.89 -27.93 -32.18
CA GLU A 174 23.07 -28.69 -32.60
C GLU A 174 22.68 -30.00 -33.27
N SER A 175 22.02 -29.82 -34.41
CA SER A 175 22.06 -30.78 -35.51
C SER A 175 22.75 -30.10 -36.68
N GLN A 176 24.02 -29.68 -36.53
CA GLN A 176 25.04 -29.60 -37.58
C GLN A 176 26.31 -28.83 -37.15
N LYS A 177 27.42 -29.60 -37.10
CA LYS A 177 28.79 -29.30 -37.57
C LYS A 177 29.86 -28.68 -36.65
N ASP A 178 30.91 -29.51 -36.54
CA ASP A 178 32.36 -29.28 -36.69
C ASP A 178 33.18 -28.58 -35.59
N GLU A 179 34.02 -29.43 -34.97
CA GLU A 179 35.40 -29.24 -34.50
C GLU A 179 35.90 -27.80 -34.33
N THR A 180 35.93 -27.32 -33.08
CA THR A 180 37.04 -26.53 -32.51
C THR A 180 37.04 -26.65 -30.98
N GLU A 181 37.88 -27.52 -30.44
CA GLU A 181 38.12 -27.66 -29.00
C GLU A 181 39.03 -26.51 -28.51
N SER A 182 38.52 -25.60 -27.67
CA SER A 182 39.24 -24.95 -26.53
C SER A 182 38.58 -23.68 -25.98
N GLU A 183 37.55 -23.10 -26.59
CA GLU A 183 36.95 -21.82 -26.13
C GLU A 183 35.59 -21.96 -25.42
N ASP A 184 34.97 -23.15 -25.42
CA ASP A 184 33.62 -23.36 -24.86
C ASP A 184 33.56 -23.59 -23.34
N GLU A 185 34.63 -24.07 -22.70
CA GLU A 185 34.63 -24.29 -21.25
C GLU A 185 34.60 -22.97 -20.46
N ASP A 186 35.24 -21.92 -20.98
CA ASP A 186 35.28 -20.60 -20.32
C ASP A 186 33.93 -19.88 -20.41
N ILE A 187 33.22 -20.01 -21.54
CA ILE A 187 31.87 -19.45 -21.71
C ILE A 187 30.85 -20.21 -20.83
N GLN A 188 30.96 -21.54 -20.75
CA GLN A 188 30.12 -22.34 -19.86
C GLN A 188 30.35 -22.02 -18.38
N ASN A 189 31.60 -21.73 -17.98
CA ASN A 189 31.91 -21.31 -16.61
C ASN A 189 31.42 -19.88 -16.29
N ILE A 190 31.46 -18.95 -17.26
CA ILE A 190 30.92 -17.59 -17.12
C ILE A 190 29.38 -17.60 -17.01
N LEU A 191 28.71 -18.45 -17.79
CA LEU A 191 27.26 -18.63 -17.74
C LEU A 191 26.80 -19.42 -16.50
N ALA A 192 27.60 -20.40 -16.04
CA ALA A 192 27.36 -21.11 -14.78
C ALA A 192 27.57 -20.20 -13.55
N GLY A 193 28.38 -19.15 -13.65
CA GLY A 193 28.65 -18.19 -12.59
C GLY A 193 27.64 -17.04 -12.46
N SER A 194 26.76 -16.84 -13.45
CA SER A 194 25.82 -15.73 -13.45
C SER A 194 24.52 -16.12 -12.75
N ARG A 195 24.55 -16.10 -11.40
CA ARG A 195 23.35 -16.26 -10.56
C ARG A 195 22.28 -15.28 -11.04
N PHE A 196 21.12 -15.78 -11.47
CA PHE A 196 19.99 -14.95 -11.85
C PHE A 196 19.59 -14.10 -10.64
N VAL A 197 19.74 -12.78 -10.76
CA VAL A 197 19.35 -11.82 -9.73
C VAL A 197 17.93 -11.39 -10.02
N VAL A 198 17.04 -11.57 -9.04
CA VAL A 198 15.66 -11.11 -9.16
C VAL A 198 15.68 -9.57 -9.17
N PRO A 199 15.24 -8.90 -10.24
CA PRO A 199 15.19 -7.45 -10.26
C PRO A 199 14.16 -6.95 -9.24
N ARG A 200 14.53 -5.92 -8.48
CA ARG A 200 13.70 -5.32 -7.42
C ARG A 200 13.31 -3.87 -7.75
N PRO A 201 12.60 -3.60 -8.86
CA PRO A 201 12.28 -2.23 -9.28
C PRO A 201 11.43 -1.47 -8.27
N TRP A 202 10.67 -2.18 -7.43
CA TRP A 202 9.85 -1.58 -6.38
C TRP A 202 10.68 -0.81 -5.33
N GLU A 203 11.93 -1.18 -5.07
CA GLU A 203 12.77 -0.48 -4.09
C GLU A 203 12.99 0.98 -4.48
N PHE A 204 13.22 1.23 -5.78
CA PHE A 204 13.31 2.58 -6.32
C PHE A 204 11.98 3.33 -6.16
N PHE A 205 10.87 2.75 -6.61
CA PHE A 205 9.57 3.42 -6.59
C PHE A 205 9.05 3.69 -5.19
N LEU A 206 9.24 2.78 -4.23
CA LEU A 206 8.83 2.99 -2.84
C LEU A 206 9.56 4.19 -2.23
N LYS A 207 10.86 4.31 -2.49
CA LYS A 207 11.66 5.46 -2.05
C LYS A 207 11.20 6.76 -2.73
N ASP A 208 11.11 6.77 -4.05
CA ASP A 208 10.73 7.94 -4.85
C ASP A 208 9.33 8.46 -4.47
N ASN A 209 8.37 7.55 -4.32
CA ASN A 209 7.01 7.88 -3.91
C ASN A 209 6.92 8.40 -2.47
N LYS A 210 7.74 7.87 -1.55
CA LYS A 210 7.83 8.40 -0.19
C LYS A 210 8.39 9.83 -0.17
N GLU A 211 9.38 10.11 -1.01
CA GLU A 211 9.92 11.47 -1.17
C GLU A 211 8.85 12.43 -1.72
N HIS A 212 8.08 12.02 -2.72
CA HIS A 212 6.96 12.80 -3.25
C HIS A 212 5.89 13.11 -2.18
N TRP A 213 5.44 12.12 -1.40
CA TRP A 213 4.50 12.37 -0.31
C TRP A 213 5.08 13.27 0.78
N THR A 214 6.37 13.14 1.07
CA THR A 214 7.04 14.02 2.05
C THR A 214 6.99 15.49 1.57
N GLN A 215 7.26 15.72 0.29
CA GLN A 215 7.14 17.06 -0.31
C GLN A 215 5.70 17.60 -0.25
N GLU A 216 4.70 16.78 -0.58
CA GLU A 216 3.29 17.18 -0.48
C GLU A 216 2.89 17.49 0.97
N SER A 217 3.34 16.69 1.93
CA SER A 217 3.12 16.91 3.37
C SER A 217 3.65 18.29 3.81
N SER A 218 4.92 18.60 3.48
CA SER A 218 5.51 19.89 3.82
C SER A 218 4.81 21.06 3.13
N THR A 219 4.37 20.88 1.88
CA THR A 219 3.62 21.93 1.15
C THR A 219 2.28 22.23 1.83
N LEU A 220 1.56 21.20 2.27
CA LEU A 220 0.29 21.36 3.00
C LEU A 220 0.46 22.05 4.36
N GLU A 221 1.57 21.77 5.06
CA GLU A 221 1.90 22.42 6.33
C GLU A 221 2.19 23.91 6.13
N ALA A 222 3.02 24.27 5.15
CA ALA A 222 3.32 25.67 4.82
C ALA A 222 2.07 26.47 4.45
N GLN A 223 1.16 25.91 3.65
CA GLN A 223 -0.10 26.56 3.27
C GLN A 223 -1.02 26.81 4.47
N LYS A 224 -1.05 25.89 5.44
CA LYS A 224 -1.82 26.07 6.68
C LYS A 224 -1.25 27.21 7.53
N GLU A 225 0.08 27.31 7.65
CA GLU A 225 0.74 28.37 8.39
C GLU A 225 0.51 29.76 7.76
N GLU A 226 0.59 29.88 6.43
CA GLU A 226 0.30 31.13 5.72
C GLU A 226 -1.15 31.59 5.91
N SER A 227 -2.12 30.66 5.81
CA SER A 227 -3.55 30.99 6.00
C SER A 227 -3.91 31.42 7.43
N GLN A 228 -3.15 30.97 8.44
CA GLN A 228 -3.33 31.38 9.84
C GLN A 228 -2.59 32.69 10.17
N GLY A 229 -1.54 33.04 9.42
CA GLY A 229 -0.78 34.28 9.56
C GLY A 229 -1.55 35.54 9.12
N ASP A 230 -2.44 35.40 8.12
CA ASP A 230 -3.15 36.53 7.50
C ASP A 230 -4.42 36.97 8.26
N SER A 231 -4.78 36.29 9.36
CA SER A 231 -5.95 36.63 10.21
C SER A 231 -5.61 37.53 11.42
N LYS A 232 -4.43 38.15 11.45
CA LYS A 232 -4.07 39.14 12.48
C LYS A 232 -4.22 40.57 11.92
N ASP A 233 -5.45 41.07 11.90
CA ASP A 233 -5.68 42.51 11.75
C ASP A 233 -4.93 43.30 12.85
N PRO A 234 -4.38 44.49 12.55
CA PRO A 234 -3.71 45.31 13.56
C PRO A 234 -4.73 45.79 14.60
N PRO A 235 -4.36 45.96 15.88
CA PRO A 235 -5.27 46.50 16.87
C PRO A 235 -5.70 47.92 16.45
N ASP A 236 -7.01 48.09 16.37
CA ASP A 236 -7.70 49.36 16.15
C ASP A 236 -7.14 50.41 17.13
N LYS A 237 -6.40 51.38 16.59
CA LYS A 237 -5.96 52.56 17.35
C LYS A 237 -7.16 53.50 17.45
N SER A 238 -8.05 53.22 18.40
CA SER A 238 -9.01 54.22 18.88
C SER A 238 -8.23 55.44 19.41
N PRO A 239 -8.55 56.68 18.99
CA PRO A 239 -7.87 57.87 19.48
C PRO A 239 -8.28 58.14 20.92
N SER A 240 -7.29 58.37 21.78
CA SER A 240 -7.48 58.79 23.17
C SER A 240 -8.28 60.11 23.25
N PRO A 241 -9.14 60.31 24.26
CA PRO A 241 -9.86 61.56 24.44
C PRO A 241 -8.90 62.68 24.88
N PRO A 242 -9.22 63.96 24.62
CA PRO A 242 -8.41 65.08 25.09
C PRO A 242 -8.56 65.22 26.62
N ASN A 243 -7.44 65.51 27.29
CA ASN A 243 -7.46 65.98 28.67
C ASN A 243 -7.97 67.42 28.67
N ASP A 244 -9.17 67.63 29.23
CA ASP A 244 -9.60 68.95 29.71
C ASP A 244 -9.11 69.09 31.15
N ASP A 245 -7.99 69.78 31.32
CA ASP A 245 -7.54 70.31 32.61
C ASP A 245 -7.61 71.83 32.47
N ASP A 246 -8.76 72.40 32.83
CA ASP A 246 -8.96 73.81 33.16
C ASP A 246 -10.41 74.02 33.62
N THR A 247 -10.64 74.12 34.93
CA THR A 247 -11.54 75.13 35.52
C THR A 247 -11.44 75.15 37.05
N GLU A 248 -10.79 76.22 37.51
CA GLU A 248 -11.22 77.14 38.57
C GLU A 248 -11.81 76.57 39.87
N ALA A 249 -11.06 76.82 40.96
CA ALA A 249 -11.56 76.89 42.31
C ALA A 249 -12.46 78.13 42.49
N GLU A 250 -13.67 77.93 42.97
CA GLU A 250 -14.37 78.91 43.82
C GLU A 250 -15.13 78.20 44.95
N ASP A 251 -15.15 78.93 46.07
CA ASP A 251 -15.64 78.64 47.41
C ASP A 251 -17.10 78.14 47.54
N GLY A 252 -17.40 77.53 48.69
CA GLY A 252 -18.71 77.72 49.32
C GLY A 252 -19.38 76.51 49.98
N ASP A 253 -19.01 76.27 51.24
CA ASP A 253 -19.91 76.04 52.39
C ASP A 253 -21.17 75.13 52.34
N VAL A 254 -21.16 74.14 53.26
CA VAL A 254 -22.20 73.82 54.27
C VAL A 254 -23.50 73.13 53.80
N GLU A 255 -23.69 71.83 54.14
CA GLU A 255 -24.57 71.33 55.23
C GLU A 255 -24.65 69.79 55.26
N ASP A 256 -24.60 69.31 56.49
CA ASP A 256 -24.90 67.98 57.03
C ASP A 256 -26.42 67.85 57.19
N ASP A 257 -27.08 66.85 56.60
CA ASP A 257 -28.04 65.98 57.32
C ASP A 257 -28.64 64.88 56.41
N SER A 258 -28.67 63.66 56.99
CA SER A 258 -29.62 62.54 56.76
C SER A 258 -29.72 61.79 55.42
#